data_AF-A0A4Y2A7J2-F1
#
_entry.id   AF-A0A4Y2A7J2-F1
#
_cell.length_a   1.000
_cell.length_b   1.000
_cell.length_c   1.000
_cell.angle_alpha   90.00
_cell.angle_beta   90.00
_cell.angle_gamma   90.00
#
_symmetry.space_group_name_H-M   'P 1'
#
loop_
_entity.id
_entity.type
_entity.pdbx_description
1 polymer ?
#
loop_
_entity_poly.entity_id
_entity_poly.type
_entity_poly.pdbx_seq_one_letter_code
_entity_poly.pdbx_strand_id
1 'polypeptide(L)'
;MVFCGCRKPLLYGAGVWGGSLNTENIKRLTTIQRVFLLKFMKVYTTTSTQVLGVLAGIPPLFLSAKAEFQKFQVWVCRSPELGSVLDVGELDHFVKFSRVPIEFRIIGIKPEIANSQFEMYTDGSRIVDDCGLSMCILKNEHPFKIFKFRLIKNNTVLQAEMAVINFAVRWAQEKGFKINIYTGSQSSIEALRSAMSRSAIVIEAKKNLHLAGNSAGFTSDQSTCRRPG
;
A
#
# COMPACT_ATOMS: atom_id res chain seq x y z
N MET A 1 3.59 7.61 28.33
CA MET A 1 4.39 6.72 27.45
C MET A 1 4.28 5.23 27.79
N VAL A 2 4.03 4.81 29.04
CA VAL A 2 4.03 3.39 29.47
C VAL A 2 2.82 2.55 28.97
N PHE A 3 1.62 3.14 28.82
CA PHE A 3 0.44 2.37 28.39
C PHE A 3 0.49 1.88 26.93
N CYS A 4 1.25 2.56 26.07
CA CYS A 4 1.49 2.12 24.70
C CYS A 4 2.23 0.76 24.65
N GLY A 5 3.01 0.45 25.69
CA GLY A 5 3.75 -0.80 25.83
C GLY A 5 2.86 -2.02 26.11
N CYS A 6 1.90 -1.93 27.03
CA CYS A 6 1.03 -3.07 27.41
C CYS A 6 -0.12 -3.35 26.42
N ARG A 7 -0.48 -2.38 25.56
CA ARG A 7 -1.50 -2.57 24.53
C ARG A 7 -1.06 -3.57 23.46
N LYS A 8 0.22 -3.59 23.12
CA LYS A 8 0.79 -4.44 22.06
C LYS A 8 0.72 -5.95 22.40
N PRO A 9 1.08 -6.40 23.63
CA PRO A 9 0.87 -7.79 24.05
C PRO A 9 -0.60 -8.20 24.09
N LEU A 10 -1.49 -7.34 24.61
CA LEU A 10 -2.91 -7.68 24.78
C LEU A 10 -3.69 -7.77 23.46
N LEU A 11 -3.23 -7.06 22.43
CA LEU A 11 -3.79 -7.11 21.08
C LEU A 11 -3.02 -8.06 20.16
N TYR A 12 -2.05 -8.81 20.69
CA TYR A 12 -1.37 -9.84 19.91
C TYR A 12 -2.37 -10.90 19.46
N GLY A 13 -2.38 -11.19 18.15
CA GLY A 13 -3.36 -12.09 17.55
C GLY A 13 -4.79 -11.54 17.46
N ALA A 14 -5.06 -10.28 17.83
CA ALA A 14 -6.40 -9.68 17.70
C ALA A 14 -6.92 -9.67 16.26
N GLY A 15 -5.99 -9.70 15.29
CA GLY A 15 -6.30 -9.94 13.88
C GLY A 15 -7.10 -11.23 13.61
N VAL A 16 -6.90 -12.26 14.44
CA VAL A 16 -7.53 -13.59 14.29
C VAL A 16 -8.80 -13.70 15.14
N TRP A 17 -8.73 -13.32 16.43
CA TRP A 17 -9.84 -13.52 17.37
C TRP A 17 -10.82 -12.33 17.48
N GLY A 18 -10.44 -11.13 17.03
CA GLY A 18 -11.23 -9.91 17.22
C GLY A 18 -12.58 -9.90 16.49
N GLY A 19 -12.81 -10.83 15.56
CA GLY A 19 -14.10 -11.05 14.90
C GLY A 19 -15.09 -11.89 15.72
N SER A 20 -14.61 -12.60 16.74
CA SER A 20 -15.42 -13.50 17.60
C SER A 20 -15.72 -12.87 18.98
N LEU A 21 -15.88 -11.55 18.99
CA LEU A 21 -16.13 -10.78 20.21
C LEU A 21 -17.60 -10.84 20.63
N ASN A 22 -17.88 -11.63 21.66
CA ASN A 22 -19.18 -11.68 22.33
C ASN A 22 -19.27 -10.69 23.49
N THR A 23 -20.49 -10.42 23.98
CA THR A 23 -20.75 -9.50 25.11
C THR A 23 -19.93 -9.84 26.36
N GLU A 24 -19.69 -11.13 26.62
CA GLU A 24 -18.86 -11.57 27.74
C GLU A 24 -17.37 -11.24 27.53
N ASN A 25 -16.84 -11.49 26.34
CA ASN A 25 -15.44 -11.18 26.00
C ASN A 25 -15.19 -9.67 26.07
N ILE A 26 -16.15 -8.86 25.63
CA ILE A 26 -16.09 -7.39 25.73
C ILE A 26 -16.04 -6.95 27.20
N LYS A 27 -16.89 -7.54 28.06
CA LYS A 27 -16.86 -7.26 29.51
C LYS A 27 -15.50 -7.63 30.13
N ARG A 28 -14.96 -8.81 29.80
CA ARG A 28 -13.63 -9.25 30.28
C ARG A 28 -12.52 -8.29 29.85
N LEU A 29 -12.48 -7.89 28.57
CA LEU A 29 -11.51 -6.93 28.06
C LEU A 29 -11.63 -5.56 28.75
N THR A 30 -12.85 -5.13 29.05
CA THR A 30 -13.11 -3.87 29.75
C THR A 30 -12.61 -3.92 31.19
N THR A 31 -12.81 -5.04 31.90
CA THR A 31 -12.28 -5.26 33.25
C THR A 31 -10.76 -5.25 33.26
N ILE A 32 -10.12 -5.95 32.31
CA ILE A 32 -8.67 -5.96 32.15
C ILE A 32 -8.15 -4.54 31.92
N GLN A 33 -8.71 -3.81 30.95
CA GLN A 33 -8.32 -2.43 30.65
C GLN A 33 -8.50 -1.51 31.86
N ARG A 34 -9.58 -1.67 32.63
CA ARG A 34 -9.85 -0.88 33.84
C ARG A 34 -8.75 -1.02 34.88
N VAL A 35 -8.30 -2.25 35.16
CA VAL A 35 -7.23 -2.51 36.12
C VAL A 35 -5.95 -1.77 35.73
N PHE A 36 -5.63 -1.75 34.43
CA PHE A 36 -4.47 -1.01 33.93
C PHE A 36 -4.66 0.51 34.02
N LEU A 37 -5.81 1.03 33.62
CA LEU A 37 -6.08 2.48 33.62
C LEU A 37 -6.05 3.07 35.05
N LEU A 38 -6.60 2.35 36.04
CA LEU A 38 -6.56 2.78 37.44
C LEU A 38 -5.13 2.88 37.96
N LYS A 39 -4.29 1.88 37.68
CA LYS A 39 -2.87 1.88 38.06
C LYS A 39 -2.07 2.96 37.34
N PHE A 40 -2.38 3.20 36.07
CA PHE A 40 -1.69 4.20 35.25
C PHE A 40 -1.99 5.64 35.68
N MET A 41 -3.27 5.95 35.91
CA MET A 41 -3.72 7.31 36.22
C MET A 41 -3.66 7.63 37.73
N LYS A 42 -3.42 6.62 38.60
CA LYS A 42 -3.43 6.76 40.07
C LYS A 42 -4.70 7.44 40.61
N VAL A 43 -5.85 6.99 40.15
CA VAL A 43 -7.19 7.53 40.50
C VAL A 43 -7.98 6.58 41.39
N TYR A 44 -9.03 7.09 42.03
CA TYR A 44 -9.95 6.30 42.85
C TYR A 44 -10.63 5.18 42.06
N THR A 45 -10.83 4.04 42.74
CA THR A 45 -11.46 2.82 42.18
C THR A 45 -12.92 3.00 41.80
N THR A 46 -13.59 4.08 42.21
CA THR A 46 -14.96 4.43 41.87
C THR A 46 -15.08 5.17 40.53
N THR A 47 -13.98 5.64 39.96
CA THR A 47 -13.98 6.41 38.70
C THR A 47 -14.45 5.54 37.53
N SER A 48 -15.38 6.01 36.70
CA SER A 48 -15.88 5.25 35.53
C SER A 48 -14.76 4.92 34.52
N THR A 49 -14.77 3.70 33.96
CA THR A 49 -13.77 3.26 32.97
C THR A 49 -13.82 4.12 31.69
N GLN A 50 -14.99 4.58 31.29
CA GLN A 50 -15.15 5.44 30.11
C GLN A 50 -14.44 6.78 30.32
N VAL A 51 -14.63 7.40 31.49
CA VAL A 51 -13.96 8.65 31.87
C VAL A 51 -12.44 8.47 31.91
N LEU A 52 -11.97 7.34 32.46
CA LEU A 52 -10.54 7.03 32.49
C LEU A 52 -9.93 6.86 31.09
N GLY A 53 -10.65 6.22 30.17
CA GLY A 53 -10.20 6.08 28.78
C GLY A 53 -10.07 7.44 28.09
N VAL A 54 -11.05 8.33 28.27
CA VAL A 54 -11.03 9.69 27.70
C VAL A 54 -9.87 10.52 28.28
N LEU A 55 -9.73 10.55 29.61
CA LEU A 55 -8.66 11.32 30.26
C LEU A 55 -7.26 10.82 29.91
N ALA A 56 -7.10 9.52 29.71
CA ALA A 56 -5.83 8.93 29.32
C ALA A 56 -5.58 8.95 27.79
N GLY A 57 -6.56 9.38 26.99
CA GLY A 57 -6.49 9.34 25.52
C GLY A 57 -6.42 7.91 24.95
N ILE A 58 -6.94 6.91 25.67
CA ILE A 58 -6.84 5.50 25.30
C ILE A 58 -8.22 4.97 24.91
N PRO A 59 -8.40 4.50 23.66
CA PRO A 59 -9.68 3.93 23.24
C PRO A 59 -9.97 2.60 23.96
N PRO A 60 -11.24 2.20 24.08
CA PRO A 60 -11.62 0.88 24.57
C PRO A 60 -10.87 -0.27 23.86
N LEU A 61 -10.43 -1.26 24.63
CA LEU A 61 -9.59 -2.35 24.16
C LEU A 61 -10.34 -3.24 23.15
N PHE A 62 -11.64 -3.47 23.37
CA PHE A 62 -12.47 -4.24 22.44
C PHE A 62 -12.62 -3.53 21.08
N LEU A 63 -12.74 -2.20 21.06
CA LEU A 63 -12.75 -1.43 19.80
C LEU A 63 -11.41 -1.53 19.08
N SER A 64 -10.32 -1.47 19.83
CA SER A 64 -8.97 -1.66 19.29
C SER A 64 -8.78 -3.05 18.69
N ALA A 65 -9.26 -4.10 19.37
CA ALA A 65 -9.21 -5.47 18.87
C ALA A 65 -10.05 -5.66 17.59
N LYS A 66 -11.24 -5.05 17.54
CA LYS A 66 -12.09 -5.07 16.35
C LYS A 66 -11.44 -4.35 15.17
N ALA A 67 -10.78 -3.21 15.41
CA ALA A 67 -10.02 -2.49 14.39
C ALA A 67 -8.84 -3.32 13.85
N GLU A 68 -8.08 -4.00 14.73
CA GLU A 68 -6.99 -4.90 14.31
C GLU A 68 -7.52 -6.12 13.55
N PHE A 69 -8.66 -6.68 13.95
CA PHE A 69 -9.36 -7.72 13.18
C PHE A 69 -9.72 -7.24 11.78
N GLN A 70 -10.35 -6.06 11.68
CA GLN A 70 -10.72 -5.50 10.38
C GLN A 70 -9.50 -5.25 9.50
N LYS A 71 -8.43 -4.68 10.08
CA LYS A 71 -7.15 -4.48 9.41
C LYS A 71 -6.56 -5.81 8.93
N PHE A 72 -6.56 -6.84 9.76
CA PHE A 72 -6.08 -8.17 9.39
C PHE A 72 -6.92 -8.78 8.27
N GLN A 73 -8.24 -8.66 8.34
CA GLN A 73 -9.14 -9.15 7.30
C GLN A 73 -8.89 -8.47 5.94
N VAL A 74 -8.59 -7.18 5.92
CA VAL A 74 -8.29 -6.44 4.68
C VAL A 74 -6.87 -6.71 4.18
N TRP A 75 -5.87 -6.59 5.05
CA TRP A 75 -4.46 -6.61 4.62
C TRP A 75 -3.85 -8.02 4.53
N VAL A 76 -4.30 -8.95 5.39
CA VAL A 76 -3.77 -10.32 5.45
C VAL A 76 -4.72 -11.30 4.75
N CYS A 77 -6.01 -11.31 5.10
CA CYS A 77 -6.97 -12.22 4.49
C CYS A 77 -7.50 -11.72 3.14
N ARG A 78 -7.30 -10.43 2.80
CA ARG A 78 -7.78 -9.79 1.56
C ARG A 78 -9.28 -10.03 1.31
N SER A 79 -10.09 -9.91 2.37
CA SER A 79 -11.54 -10.11 2.31
C SER A 79 -12.21 -9.04 1.43
N PRO A 80 -12.91 -9.42 0.34
CA PRO A 80 -13.56 -8.47 -0.57
C PRO A 80 -14.75 -7.74 0.07
N GLU A 81 -15.40 -8.35 1.06
CA GLU A 81 -16.59 -7.81 1.73
C GLU A 81 -16.25 -6.67 2.69
N LEU A 82 -15.06 -6.70 3.29
CA LEU A 82 -14.60 -5.67 4.23
C LEU A 82 -13.73 -4.61 3.54
N GLY A 83 -13.09 -4.98 2.43
CA GLY A 83 -12.38 -4.03 1.56
C GLY A 83 -13.30 -2.94 1.01
N SER A 84 -14.54 -3.27 0.66
CA SER A 84 -15.53 -2.32 0.14
C SER A 84 -16.16 -1.41 1.21
N VAL A 85 -16.14 -1.80 2.49
CA VAL A 85 -16.70 -1.01 3.62
C VAL A 85 -15.72 0.08 4.07
N LEU A 86 -14.42 -0.15 3.90
CA LEU A 86 -13.40 0.89 4.03
C LEU A 86 -13.26 1.53 2.66
N ASP A 87 -14.13 2.47 2.30
CA ASP A 87 -14.06 3.26 1.06
C ASP A 87 -12.70 3.97 0.95
N VAL A 88 -11.69 3.23 0.49
CA VAL A 88 -10.40 3.69 -0.01
C VAL A 88 -10.65 3.69 -1.49
N GLY A 89 -11.02 4.84 -2.06
CA GLY A 89 -11.28 4.98 -3.50
C GLY A 89 -10.26 4.18 -4.30
N GLU A 90 -10.72 3.03 -4.84
CA GLU A 90 -9.87 1.87 -5.05
C GLU A 90 -8.94 2.11 -6.24
N LEU A 91 -7.74 2.61 -5.96
CA LEU A 91 -6.63 2.57 -6.91
C LEU A 91 -6.28 1.11 -7.26
N ASP A 92 -6.66 0.16 -6.41
CA ASP A 92 -6.44 -1.26 -6.59
C ASP A 92 -7.54 -2.08 -5.91
N HIS A 93 -7.94 -3.18 -6.55
CA HIS A 93 -8.93 -4.13 -6.04
C HIS A 93 -8.48 -5.57 -6.28
N PHE A 94 -9.12 -6.51 -5.57
CA PHE A 94 -8.79 -7.91 -5.71
C PHE A 94 -9.35 -8.51 -7.01
N VAL A 95 -8.46 -9.13 -7.80
CA VAL A 95 -8.84 -9.88 -9.00
C VAL A 95 -8.66 -11.37 -8.76
N LYS A 96 -9.74 -12.14 -8.97
CA LYS A 96 -9.66 -13.60 -8.97
C LYS A 96 -8.68 -14.07 -10.04
N PHE A 97 -7.71 -14.89 -9.66
CA PHE A 97 -6.66 -15.38 -10.55
C PHE A 97 -7.21 -16.08 -11.81
N SER A 98 -8.33 -16.78 -11.69
CA SER A 98 -9.02 -17.42 -12.82
C SER A 98 -9.49 -16.43 -13.90
N ARG A 99 -9.68 -15.16 -13.57
CA ARG A 99 -10.09 -14.11 -14.50
C ARG A 99 -8.92 -13.43 -15.22
N VAL A 100 -7.68 -13.70 -14.84
CA VAL A 100 -6.50 -13.09 -15.46
C VAL A 100 -6.03 -13.94 -16.64
N PRO A 101 -6.05 -13.42 -17.88
CA PRO A 101 -5.54 -14.11 -19.05
C PRO A 101 -4.07 -14.52 -18.86
N ILE A 102 -3.69 -15.70 -19.36
CA ILE A 102 -2.36 -16.28 -19.15
C ILE A 102 -1.25 -15.39 -19.72
N GLU A 103 -1.51 -14.76 -20.86
CA GLU A 103 -0.61 -13.83 -21.56
C GLU A 103 -0.15 -12.62 -20.73
N PHE A 104 -0.95 -12.21 -19.73
CA PHE A 104 -0.62 -11.08 -18.85
C PHE A 104 -0.11 -11.51 -17.47
N ARG A 105 -0.02 -12.82 -17.20
CA ARG A 105 0.47 -13.32 -15.89
C ARG A 105 1.97 -13.12 -15.76
N ILE A 106 2.69 -13.48 -16.81
CA ILE A 106 4.14 -13.38 -16.90
C ILE A 106 4.46 -12.45 -18.05
N ILE A 107 5.06 -11.30 -17.73
CA ILE A 107 5.57 -10.38 -18.75
C ILE A 107 7.10 -10.47 -18.78
N GLY A 108 7.66 -10.53 -19.99
CA GLY A 108 9.08 -10.32 -20.18
C GLY A 108 9.38 -8.84 -20.02
N ILE A 109 9.95 -8.45 -18.88
CA ILE A 109 10.44 -7.08 -18.68
C ILE A 109 11.62 -6.88 -19.63
N LYS A 110 11.48 -5.96 -20.59
CA LYS A 110 12.53 -5.67 -21.55
C LYS A 110 13.53 -4.68 -20.96
N PRO A 111 14.85 -4.92 -21.14
CA PRO A 111 15.87 -3.97 -20.73
C PRO A 111 15.78 -2.66 -21.53
N GLU A 112 16.60 -1.70 -21.14
CA GLU A 112 16.77 -0.39 -21.78
C GLU A 112 16.78 -0.46 -23.32
N ILE A 113 15.98 0.38 -23.97
CA ILE A 113 15.91 0.48 -25.43
C ILE A 113 16.87 1.57 -25.89
N ALA A 114 17.79 1.24 -26.81
CA ALA A 114 18.80 2.17 -27.32
C ALA A 114 18.21 3.40 -28.06
N ASN A 115 17.05 3.25 -28.69
CA ASN A 115 16.38 4.31 -29.46
C ASN A 115 15.21 4.95 -28.69
N SER A 116 15.36 5.16 -27.38
CA SER A 116 14.34 5.85 -26.58
C SER A 116 14.36 7.36 -26.85
N GLN A 117 13.19 7.98 -26.92
CA GLN A 117 13.04 9.42 -27.11
C GLN A 117 12.99 10.17 -25.77
N PHE A 118 12.57 9.48 -24.72
CA PHE A 118 12.42 10.02 -23.38
C PHE A 118 12.84 9.00 -22.33
N GLU A 119 13.47 9.51 -21.28
CA GLU A 119 13.82 8.78 -20.08
C GLU A 119 12.87 9.21 -18.96
N MET A 120 12.27 8.25 -18.27
CA MET A 120 11.25 8.50 -17.28
C MET A 120 11.68 7.93 -15.94
N TYR A 121 11.79 8.80 -14.95
CA TYR A 121 12.10 8.40 -13.58
C TYR A 121 10.82 8.45 -12.77
N THR A 122 10.50 7.32 -12.15
CA THR A 122 9.28 7.16 -11.36
C THR A 122 9.62 7.02 -9.89
N ASP A 123 8.86 7.72 -9.05
CA ASP A 123 8.99 7.62 -7.60
C ASP A 123 7.61 7.62 -6.93
N GLY A 124 7.46 6.78 -5.92
CA GLY A 124 6.28 6.65 -5.09
C GLY A 124 6.65 6.90 -3.63
N SER A 125 5.92 7.80 -2.98
CA SER A 125 6.20 8.18 -1.59
C SER A 125 4.97 8.02 -0.71
N ARG A 126 5.21 7.79 0.58
CA ARG A 126 4.16 7.81 1.60
C ARG A 126 4.66 8.48 2.86
N ILE A 127 3.89 9.43 3.35
CA ILE A 127 4.13 10.15 4.61
C ILE A 127 2.88 9.97 5.47
N VAL A 128 3.02 9.21 6.57
CA VAL A 128 1.90 8.87 7.46
C VAL A 128 0.76 8.22 6.65
N ASP A 129 -0.37 8.91 6.48
CA ASP A 129 -1.56 8.44 5.75
C ASP A 129 -1.67 9.02 4.34
N ASP A 130 -0.80 9.98 4.00
CA ASP A 130 -0.75 10.60 2.69
C ASP A 130 0.21 9.86 1.77
N CYS A 131 -0.25 9.59 0.56
CA CYS A 131 0.54 8.92 -0.46
C CYS A 131 0.61 9.80 -1.71
N GLY A 132 1.74 9.81 -2.38
CA GLY A 132 1.98 10.61 -3.57
C GLY A 132 2.78 9.81 -4.59
N LEU A 133 2.55 10.13 -5.85
CA LEU A 133 3.33 9.61 -6.95
C LEU A 133 3.92 10.75 -7.76
N SER A 134 5.12 10.53 -8.30
CA SER A 134 5.78 11.51 -9.14
C SER A 134 6.55 10.86 -10.29
N MET A 135 6.58 11.56 -11.41
CA MET A 135 7.29 11.15 -12.61
C MET A 135 8.08 12.33 -13.16
N CYS A 136 9.35 12.12 -13.43
CA CYS A 136 10.20 13.07 -14.14
C CYS A 136 10.47 12.53 -15.55
N ILE A 137 10.21 13.33 -16.57
CA ILE A 137 10.52 13.03 -17.97
C ILE A 137 11.73 13.85 -18.37
N LEU A 138 12.79 13.18 -18.81
CA LEU A 138 13.98 13.78 -19.38
C LEU A 138 14.02 13.50 -20.89
N LYS A 139 14.56 14.47 -21.63
CA LYS A 139 14.88 14.35 -23.05
C LYS A 139 16.33 14.77 -23.22
N ASN A 140 17.18 13.85 -23.66
CA ASN A 140 18.62 14.06 -23.77
C ASN A 140 19.23 14.63 -22.47
N GLU A 141 18.97 13.96 -21.34
CA GLU A 141 19.44 14.36 -20.00
C GLU A 141 18.92 15.71 -19.46
N HIS A 142 18.08 16.41 -20.22
CA HIS A 142 17.47 17.66 -19.78
C HIS A 142 16.03 17.45 -19.31
N PRO A 143 15.61 18.07 -18.19
CA PRO A 143 14.26 17.93 -17.68
C PRO A 143 13.26 18.53 -18.67
N PHE A 144 12.38 17.68 -19.20
CA PHE A 144 11.34 18.08 -20.13
C PHE A 144 10.05 18.41 -19.38
N LYS A 145 9.61 17.51 -18.49
CA LYS A 145 8.37 17.68 -17.73
C LYS A 145 8.37 16.87 -16.45
N ILE A 146 7.76 17.43 -15.40
CA ILE A 146 7.58 16.75 -14.11
C ILE A 146 6.08 16.66 -13.81
N PHE A 147 5.64 15.48 -13.44
CA PHE A 147 4.29 15.20 -12.95
C PHE A 147 4.35 14.84 -11.47
N LYS A 148 3.44 15.42 -10.69
CA LYS A 148 3.30 15.14 -9.25
C LYS A 148 1.81 15.05 -8.95
N PHE A 149 1.39 13.95 -8.36
CA PHE A 149 0.00 13.70 -8.01
C PHE A 149 -0.09 13.21 -6.57
N ARG A 150 -1.07 13.74 -5.84
CA ARG A 150 -1.42 13.25 -4.50
C ARG A 150 -2.52 12.22 -4.63
N LEU A 151 -2.31 11.05 -4.04
CA LEU A 151 -3.30 9.98 -4.01
C LEU A 151 -4.24 10.15 -2.82
N ILE A 152 -5.35 9.41 -2.86
CA ILE A 152 -6.29 9.32 -1.74
C ILE A 152 -5.55 8.76 -0.51
N LYS A 153 -6.02 9.15 0.68
CA LYS A 153 -5.47 8.67 1.95
C LYS A 153 -5.49 7.13 2.03
N ASN A 154 -4.57 6.56 2.81
CA ASN A 154 -4.44 5.12 3.05
C ASN A 154 -3.94 4.27 1.86
N ASN A 155 -3.47 4.90 0.78
CA ASN A 155 -2.76 4.19 -0.29
C ASN A 155 -1.36 3.75 0.16
N THR A 156 -0.90 2.63 -0.38
CA THR A 156 0.44 2.08 -0.14
C THR A 156 1.46 2.65 -1.12
N VAL A 157 2.75 2.58 -0.75
CA VAL A 157 3.86 2.96 -1.63
C VAL A 157 3.83 2.14 -2.93
N LEU A 158 3.60 0.82 -2.84
CA LEU A 158 3.54 -0.04 -4.01
C LEU A 158 2.40 0.35 -4.97
N GLN A 159 1.23 0.74 -4.44
CA GLN A 159 0.12 1.23 -5.25
C GLN A 159 0.49 2.53 -5.98
N ALA A 160 1.17 3.45 -5.31
CA ALA A 160 1.65 4.68 -5.94
C ALA A 160 2.67 4.43 -7.04
N GLU A 161 3.62 3.53 -6.80
CA GLU A 161 4.64 3.15 -7.79
C GLU A 161 4.03 2.44 -9.00
N MET A 162 3.09 1.51 -8.77
CA MET A 162 2.37 0.86 -9.87
C MET A 162 1.53 1.86 -10.68
N ALA A 163 0.88 2.81 -10.00
CA ALA A 163 0.08 3.84 -10.65
C ALA A 163 0.94 4.74 -11.55
N VAL A 164 2.13 5.14 -11.10
CA VAL A 164 3.00 5.98 -11.92
C VAL A 164 3.62 5.23 -13.10
N ILE A 165 3.98 3.95 -12.93
CA ILE A 165 4.43 3.11 -14.04
C ILE A 165 3.32 2.97 -15.08
N ASN A 166 2.09 2.70 -14.63
CA ASN A 166 0.93 2.60 -15.51
C ASN A 166 0.68 3.93 -16.25
N PHE A 167 0.79 5.06 -15.55
CA PHE A 167 0.66 6.40 -16.13
C PHE A 167 1.75 6.69 -17.17
N ALA A 168 3.00 6.35 -16.89
CA ALA A 168 4.14 6.53 -17.80
C ALA A 168 3.93 5.79 -19.13
N VAL A 169 3.52 4.51 -19.05
CA VAL A 169 3.28 3.68 -20.23
C VAL A 169 2.11 4.23 -21.05
N ARG A 170 1.02 4.63 -20.41
CA ARG A 170 -0.14 5.23 -21.09
C ARG A 170 0.22 6.53 -21.79
N TRP A 171 0.94 7.40 -21.10
CA TRP A 171 1.39 8.68 -21.66
C TRP A 171 2.23 8.46 -22.93
N ALA A 172 3.11 7.46 -22.92
CA ALA A 172 3.91 7.12 -24.10
C ALA A 172 3.07 6.51 -25.23
N GLN A 173 2.13 5.62 -24.91
CA GLN A 173 1.23 5.00 -25.89
C GLN A 173 0.34 6.04 -26.59
N GLU A 174 -0.24 6.97 -25.84
CA GLU A 174 -1.08 8.05 -26.39
C GLU A 174 -0.32 8.95 -27.37
N LYS A 175 0.99 9.10 -27.16
CA LYS A 175 1.86 9.94 -28.01
C LYS A 175 2.65 9.15 -29.06
N GLY A 176 2.61 7.81 -29.02
CA GLY A 176 3.40 6.95 -29.88
C GLY A 176 4.92 7.04 -29.63
N PHE A 177 5.35 7.40 -28.42
CA PHE A 177 6.76 7.57 -28.08
C PHE A 177 7.41 6.27 -27.63
N LYS A 178 8.71 6.14 -27.92
CA LYS A 178 9.57 5.10 -27.33
C LYS A 178 10.21 5.64 -26.07
N ILE A 179 10.08 4.94 -24.95
CA ILE A 179 10.46 5.44 -23.63
C ILE A 179 11.27 4.40 -22.86
N ASN A 180 12.14 4.87 -21.98
CA ASN A 180 12.79 4.06 -20.95
C ASN A 180 12.26 4.48 -19.57
N ILE A 181 11.77 3.53 -18.78
CA ILE A 181 11.26 3.76 -17.43
C ILE A 181 12.29 3.25 -16.43
N TYR A 182 12.69 4.11 -15.52
CA TYR A 182 13.59 3.84 -14.41
C TYR A 182 12.80 3.89 -13.10
N THR A 183 12.82 2.78 -12.37
CA THR A 183 12.22 2.69 -11.03
C THR A 183 13.27 2.31 -10.00
N GLY A 184 13.26 3.02 -8.87
CA GLY A 184 14.06 2.66 -7.69
C GLY A 184 13.47 1.53 -6.86
N SER A 185 12.27 1.06 -7.21
CA SER A 185 11.52 0.12 -6.36
C SER A 185 11.71 -1.33 -6.74
N GLN A 186 12.44 -2.04 -5.88
CA GLN A 186 12.59 -3.49 -5.98
C GLN A 186 11.24 -4.21 -5.82
N SER A 187 10.37 -3.74 -4.92
CA SER A 187 9.03 -4.33 -4.73
C SER A 187 8.16 -4.21 -5.99
N SER A 188 8.31 -3.12 -6.75
CA SER A 188 7.58 -2.95 -8.00
C SER A 188 8.05 -3.94 -9.08
N ILE A 189 9.36 -4.14 -9.19
CA ILE A 189 9.95 -5.12 -10.12
C ILE A 189 9.49 -6.54 -9.79
N GLU A 190 9.50 -6.92 -8.52
CA GLU A 190 9.07 -8.24 -8.07
C GLU A 190 7.57 -8.45 -8.31
N ALA A 191 6.74 -7.43 -8.09
CA ALA A 191 5.31 -7.48 -8.37
C ALA A 191 5.00 -7.68 -9.87
N LEU A 192 5.78 -7.04 -10.76
CA LEU A 192 5.67 -7.23 -12.21
C LEU A 192 6.18 -8.60 -12.67
N ARG A 193 7.20 -9.16 -12.01
CA ARG A 193 7.72 -10.51 -12.32
C ARG A 193 6.83 -11.64 -11.78
N SER A 194 6.07 -11.38 -10.72
CA SER A 194 5.26 -12.42 -10.08
C SER A 194 4.16 -12.96 -11.00
N ALA A 195 4.14 -14.27 -11.28
CA ALA A 195 3.10 -14.88 -12.10
C ALA A 195 1.70 -14.88 -11.43
N MET A 196 1.65 -14.69 -10.11
CA MET A 196 0.48 -14.90 -9.26
C MET A 196 -0.10 -13.60 -8.70
N SER A 197 0.13 -12.46 -9.36
CA SER A 197 -0.41 -11.16 -8.94
C SER A 197 -1.95 -11.20 -8.90
N ARG A 198 -2.53 -10.78 -7.77
CA ARG A 198 -3.99 -10.68 -7.54
C ARG A 198 -4.48 -9.24 -7.39
N SER A 199 -3.59 -8.29 -7.61
CA SER A 199 -3.81 -6.85 -7.54
C SER A 199 -4.17 -6.35 -8.95
N ALA A 200 -5.32 -5.70 -9.07
CA ALA A 200 -5.81 -5.14 -10.32
C ALA A 200 -4.82 -4.16 -10.94
N ILE A 201 -4.23 -3.25 -10.15
CA ILE A 201 -3.30 -2.24 -10.67
C ILE A 201 -2.03 -2.87 -11.24
N VAL A 202 -1.53 -3.93 -10.59
CA VAL A 202 -0.36 -4.69 -11.09
C VAL A 202 -0.72 -5.41 -12.37
N ILE A 203 -1.90 -6.05 -12.45
CA ILE A 203 -2.37 -6.74 -13.66
C ILE A 203 -2.56 -5.75 -14.81
N GLU A 204 -3.09 -4.57 -14.53
CA GLU A 204 -3.29 -3.51 -15.51
C GLU A 204 -1.95 -2.96 -16.02
N ALA A 205 -1.00 -2.67 -15.11
CA ALA A 205 0.35 -2.26 -15.48
C ALA A 205 1.02 -3.30 -16.37
N LYS A 206 0.88 -4.60 -16.05
CA LYS A 206 1.39 -5.69 -16.88
C LYS A 206 0.76 -5.73 -18.26
N LYS A 207 -0.56 -5.58 -18.34
CA LYS A 207 -1.28 -5.52 -19.62
C LYS A 207 -0.77 -4.36 -20.46
N ASN A 208 -0.62 -3.17 -19.89
CA ASN A 208 -0.17 -2.00 -20.63
C ASN A 208 1.30 -2.12 -21.06
N LEU A 209 2.17 -2.68 -20.22
CA LEU A 209 3.55 -3.00 -20.58
C LEU A 209 3.62 -4.03 -21.71
N HIS A 210 2.79 -5.08 -21.65
CA HIS A 210 2.70 -6.08 -22.72
C HIS A 210 2.26 -5.44 -24.04
N LEU A 211 1.22 -4.59 -24.01
CA LEU A 211 0.73 -3.83 -25.17
C LEU A 211 1.74 -2.82 -25.71
N ALA A 212 2.56 -2.22 -24.84
CA ALA A 212 3.63 -1.32 -25.26
C ALA A 212 4.75 -2.05 -26.02
N GLY A 213 4.88 -3.37 -25.87
CA GLY A 213 5.72 -4.20 -26.72
C GLY A 213 7.18 -3.76 -26.74
N ASN A 214 7.67 -3.28 -27.88
CA ASN A 214 9.06 -2.83 -28.09
C ASN A 214 9.22 -1.30 -27.92
N SER A 215 8.21 -0.62 -27.38
CA SER A 215 8.22 0.84 -27.23
C SER A 215 8.54 1.30 -25.80
N ALA A 216 8.56 0.39 -24.82
CA ALA A 216 8.90 0.70 -23.44
C ALA A 216 10.00 -0.23 -22.91
N GLY A 217 11.15 0.35 -22.57
CA GLY A 217 12.22 -0.31 -21.83
C GLY A 217 12.02 -0.08 -20.33
N PHE A 218 12.39 -1.04 -19.49
CA PHE A 218 12.19 -0.94 -18.05
C PHE A 218 13.44 -1.40 -17.31
N THR A 219 14.00 -0.51 -16.50
CA THR A 219 15.29 -0.71 -15.84
C THR A 219 15.20 -0.36 -14.35
N SER A 220 15.86 -1.16 -13.51
CA SER A 220 15.97 -0.88 -12.08
C SER A 220 17.07 0.14 -11.84
N ASP A 221 16.78 1.16 -11.03
CA ASP A 221 17.73 2.26 -10.82
C ASP A 221 19.03 1.82 -10.12
N GLN A 222 18.99 0.69 -9.38
CA GLN A 222 20.19 0.06 -8.82
C GLN A 222 21.21 -0.39 -9.89
N SER A 223 20.79 -0.60 -11.14
CA SER A 223 21.71 -0.87 -12.25
C SER A 223 22.35 0.41 -12.82
N THR A 224 21.73 1.58 -12.58
CA THR A 224 22.22 2.90 -12.98
C THR A 224 23.23 3.50 -12.01
N CYS A 225 23.30 3.04 -10.75
CA CYS A 225 24.35 3.43 -9.78
C CYS A 225 25.80 3.08 -10.21
N ARG A 226 26.00 2.57 -11.43
CA ARG A 226 27.30 2.35 -12.08
C ARG A 226 27.59 3.28 -13.27
N ARG A 227 26.77 4.30 -13.55
CA ARG A 227 27.15 5.36 -14.50
C ARG A 227 27.87 6.48 -13.73
N PRO A 228 29.19 6.67 -13.90
CA PRO A 228 29.87 7.84 -13.33
C PRO A 228 29.37 9.09 -14.07
N GLY A 229 29.06 10.14 -13.29
CA GLY A 229 28.91 11.49 -13.82
C GLY A 229 30.25 12.11 -14.19
#